data_AF-A0A661Z6P4-F1
#
_entry.id   AF-A0A661Z6P4-F1
#
_cell.length_a   1.000
_cell.length_b   1.000
_cell.length_c   1.000
_cell.angle_alpha   90.00
_cell.angle_beta   90.00
_cell.angle_gamma   90.00
#
_symmetry.space_group_name_H-M   'P 1'
#
loop_
_entity.id
_entity.type
_entity.pdbx_description
1 polymer ?
#
loop_
_entity_poly.entity_id
_entity_poly.type
_entity_poly.pdbx_seq_one_letter_code
_entity_poly.pdbx_strand_id
1 'polypeptide(L)'
;MKNILKITIILTSVLVIISGCVKENFDTTPEYVTSLEANTSIADLKAMFTNSSVLIDTNIVIKGIVISNDEYGNFYKELFIEDETGAVGIELDDGYLYEKYPVGRLVYVNCKGLYLGKDYDVIKLGLSSNIDRINSAFIEDYIDISAGGEPVEPIVVDIADLTGNNLDSLIGSFIKIENVQFQDPEQTYANTGDNYSERTIVDCSGNDVVLSTSEYVSFINDSLPAGNGSINAVLSKFSGNYQLRINSPEDVDFTGNRCSK
;
A
#
# COMPACT_ATOMS: atom_id res chain seq x y z
N MET A 1 20.63 66.64 62.76
CA MET A 1 21.40 67.77 62.20
C MET A 1 22.30 67.23 61.10
N LYS A 2 22.19 67.79 59.88
CA LYS A 2 23.27 68.06 58.89
C LYS A 2 24.48 67.10 58.92
N ASN A 3 24.87 66.38 57.87
CA ASN A 3 25.30 66.95 56.59
C ASN A 3 25.72 65.86 55.59
N ILE A 4 25.60 66.24 54.33
CA ILE A 4 26.04 65.58 53.09
C ILE A 4 27.57 65.45 53.03
N LEU A 5 28.08 64.36 52.45
CA LEU A 5 29.27 64.45 51.59
C LEU A 5 29.25 63.38 50.48
N LYS A 6 29.20 63.86 49.24
CA LYS A 6 29.32 63.09 47.99
C LYS A 6 30.79 62.75 47.73
N ILE A 7 31.10 61.52 47.34
CA ILE A 7 32.29 61.19 46.56
C ILE A 7 31.89 60.16 45.49
N THR A 8 32.56 60.24 44.35
CA THR A 8 32.08 60.03 42.99
C THR A 8 33.03 59.05 42.27
N ILE A 9 32.50 58.10 41.49
CA ILE A 9 33.12 57.28 40.41
C ILE A 9 34.12 56.20 40.96
N ILE A 10 34.04 54.91 40.58
CA ILE A 10 34.59 54.32 39.35
C ILE A 10 33.91 52.99 38.98
N LEU A 11 33.59 52.91 37.70
CA LEU A 11 33.24 51.81 36.81
C LEU A 11 34.10 50.54 36.97
N THR A 12 33.49 49.36 37.16
CA THR A 12 33.92 48.15 36.42
C THR A 12 32.83 47.07 36.44
N SER A 13 32.24 46.90 35.28
CA SER A 13 31.35 45.84 34.86
C SER A 13 32.08 44.50 34.76
N VAL A 14 31.61 43.47 35.44
CA VAL A 14 31.74 42.08 34.99
C VAL A 14 30.40 41.38 35.29
N LEU A 15 29.52 41.40 34.29
CA LEU A 15 28.31 40.57 34.29
C LEU A 15 28.69 39.26 33.57
N VAL A 16 28.89 38.19 34.35
CA VAL A 16 29.03 36.84 33.80
C VAL A 16 27.62 36.38 33.42
N ILE A 17 27.30 36.47 32.13
CA ILE A 17 26.08 35.88 31.57
C ILE A 17 26.45 34.47 31.12
N ILE A 18 26.10 33.49 31.94
CA ILE A 18 26.07 32.08 31.53
C ILE A 18 24.82 31.90 30.67
N SER A 19 24.92 32.18 29.37
CA SER A 19 23.93 31.73 28.38
C SER A 19 24.40 30.43 27.76
N GLY A 20 24.21 29.35 28.51
CA GLY A 20 24.28 27.98 28.01
C GLY A 20 22.90 27.41 27.75
N CYS A 21 22.07 28.08 26.95
CA CYS A 21 20.93 27.40 26.32
C CYS A 21 21.43 26.87 24.98
N VAL A 22 21.87 25.61 24.98
CA VAL A 22 21.92 24.84 23.74
C VAL A 22 20.46 24.68 23.32
N LYS A 23 20.03 25.46 22.32
CA LYS A 23 18.81 25.14 21.58
C LYS A 23 19.15 23.88 20.78
N GLU A 24 18.89 22.72 21.35
CA GLU A 24 18.81 21.52 20.52
C GLU A 24 17.58 21.68 19.65
N ASN A 25 17.83 21.92 18.36
CA ASN A 25 16.80 21.90 17.33
C ASN A 25 16.34 20.45 17.18
N PHE A 26 15.34 20.06 17.97
CA PHE A 26 14.65 18.77 17.88
C PHE A 26 13.63 18.71 16.73
N ASP A 27 13.77 19.59 15.74
CA ASP A 27 12.78 19.78 14.66
C ASP A 27 13.40 19.48 13.29
N THR A 28 14.07 18.34 13.20
CA THR A 28 14.36 17.71 11.91
C THR A 28 13.63 16.38 11.92
N THR A 29 12.46 16.34 11.27
CA THR A 29 11.87 15.07 10.84
C THR A 29 12.97 14.27 10.14
N PRO A 30 13.16 12.98 10.46
CA PRO A 30 14.11 12.16 9.73
C PRO A 30 13.74 12.20 8.24
N GLU A 31 14.59 12.79 7.40
CA GLU A 31 14.49 12.57 5.97
C GLU A 31 14.97 11.15 5.72
N TYR A 32 14.03 10.23 5.55
CA TYR A 32 14.33 8.91 5.00
C TYR A 32 14.84 9.13 3.58
N VAL A 33 16.09 8.82 3.29
CA VAL A 33 16.63 8.90 1.93
C VAL A 33 17.33 7.58 1.67
N THR A 34 16.79 6.79 0.75
CA THR A 34 17.45 5.55 0.33
C THR A 34 18.75 5.87 -0.40
N SER A 35 19.69 4.93 -0.36
CA SER A 35 20.88 4.94 -1.22
C SER A 35 20.71 4.09 -2.48
N LEU A 36 19.57 3.40 -2.63
CA LEU A 36 19.25 2.57 -3.78
C LEU A 36 18.82 3.43 -4.97
N GLU A 37 19.28 3.01 -6.15
CA GLU A 37 18.89 3.62 -7.43
C GLU A 37 18.07 2.61 -8.23
N ALA A 38 16.82 2.95 -8.51
CA ALA A 38 15.95 2.11 -9.32
C ALA A 38 16.50 2.03 -10.75
N ASN A 39 16.57 0.81 -11.28
CA ASN A 39 17.16 0.53 -12.60
C ASN A 39 16.27 -0.33 -13.50
N THR A 40 15.12 -0.78 -12.98
CA THR A 40 14.17 -1.66 -13.68
C THR A 40 12.76 -1.18 -13.35
N SER A 41 11.86 -1.17 -14.34
CA SER A 41 10.45 -0.90 -14.11
C SER A 41 9.73 -2.14 -13.56
N ILE A 42 8.59 -1.97 -12.91
CA ILE A 42 7.82 -3.12 -12.41
C ILE A 42 7.30 -3.98 -13.58
N ALA A 43 6.93 -3.39 -14.72
CA ALA A 43 6.56 -4.14 -15.90
C ALA A 43 7.72 -4.99 -16.46
N ASP A 44 8.93 -4.43 -16.55
CA ASP A 44 10.11 -5.15 -17.02
C ASP A 44 10.49 -6.29 -16.05
N LEU A 45 10.37 -6.05 -14.74
CA LEU A 45 10.52 -7.10 -13.73
C LEU A 45 9.52 -8.22 -13.97
N LYS A 46 8.22 -7.91 -14.09
CA LYS A 46 7.16 -8.93 -14.32
C LYS A 46 7.39 -9.72 -15.61
N ALA A 47 7.93 -9.09 -16.66
CA ALA A 47 8.25 -9.75 -17.92
C ALA A 47 9.34 -10.82 -17.81
N MET A 48 10.11 -10.85 -16.71
CA MET A 48 11.07 -11.93 -16.42
C MET A 48 10.37 -13.24 -16.03
N PHE A 49 9.14 -13.17 -15.51
CA PHE A 49 8.36 -14.36 -15.22
C PHE A 49 7.88 -15.01 -16.52
N THR A 50 8.01 -16.34 -16.59
CA THR A 50 7.53 -17.12 -17.74
C THR A 50 6.49 -18.15 -17.28
N ASN A 51 6.91 -19.36 -16.93
CA ASN A 51 6.03 -20.45 -16.49
C ASN A 51 6.31 -20.94 -15.07
N SER A 52 7.42 -20.50 -14.48
CA SER A 52 7.86 -20.90 -13.14
C SER A 52 8.59 -19.75 -12.47
N SER A 53 8.66 -19.80 -11.13
CA SER A 53 9.39 -18.81 -10.35
C SER A 53 10.85 -18.69 -10.77
N VAL A 54 11.38 -17.46 -10.79
CA VAL A 54 12.71 -17.11 -11.26
C VAL A 54 13.50 -16.47 -10.12
N LEU A 55 14.68 -17.00 -9.81
CA LEU A 55 15.63 -16.34 -8.91
C LEU A 55 16.22 -15.12 -9.61
N ILE A 56 16.17 -13.97 -8.96
CA ILE A 56 16.82 -12.74 -9.43
C ILE A 56 18.24 -12.71 -8.88
N ASP A 57 19.22 -13.10 -9.69
CA ASP A 57 20.65 -13.18 -9.30
C ASP A 57 21.48 -11.94 -9.71
N THR A 58 20.85 -11.01 -10.43
CA THR A 58 21.43 -9.75 -10.90
C THR A 58 21.02 -8.57 -10.03
N ASN A 59 21.70 -7.43 -10.20
CA ASN A 59 21.39 -6.19 -9.48
C ASN A 59 20.15 -5.52 -10.08
N ILE A 60 18.96 -5.99 -9.68
CA ILE A 60 17.68 -5.39 -10.04
C ILE A 60 17.14 -4.65 -8.83
N VAL A 61 16.82 -3.37 -9.05
CA VAL A 61 16.15 -2.52 -8.07
C VAL A 61 14.96 -1.88 -8.75
N ILE A 62 13.78 -2.11 -8.18
CA ILE A 62 12.55 -1.40 -8.56
C ILE A 62 12.24 -0.33 -7.50
N LYS A 63 11.42 0.65 -7.87
CA LYS A 63 10.79 1.56 -6.92
C LYS A 63 9.29 1.58 -7.19
N GLY A 64 8.52 1.89 -6.16
CA GLY A 64 7.07 2.03 -6.30
C GLY A 64 6.46 2.71 -5.08
N ILE A 65 5.22 3.13 -5.24
CA ILE A 65 4.39 3.64 -4.16
C ILE A 65 3.61 2.47 -3.57
N VAL A 66 3.57 2.37 -2.25
CA VAL A 66 2.72 1.39 -1.56
C VAL A 66 1.25 1.72 -1.82
N ILE A 67 0.53 0.80 -2.42
CA ILE A 67 -0.91 0.90 -2.68
C ILE A 67 -1.74 0.01 -1.73
N SER A 68 -1.10 -0.94 -1.04
CA SER A 68 -1.77 -1.85 -0.13
C SER A 68 -0.84 -2.47 0.90
N ASN A 69 -1.37 -2.71 2.10
CA ASN A 69 -0.68 -3.32 3.24
C ASN A 69 -1.68 -4.05 4.17
N ASP A 70 -1.18 -4.57 5.29
CA ASP A 70 -1.91 -5.43 6.22
C ASP A 70 -2.81 -4.71 7.23
N GLU A 71 -2.97 -3.38 7.18
CA GLU A 71 -3.64 -2.56 8.21
C GLU A 71 -5.03 -3.09 8.59
N TYR A 72 -5.84 -3.40 7.58
CA TYR A 72 -7.20 -3.89 7.77
C TYR A 72 -7.34 -5.39 7.57
N GLY A 73 -6.22 -6.12 7.41
CA GLY A 73 -6.18 -7.58 7.35
C GLY A 73 -6.54 -8.20 6.00
N ASN A 74 -6.98 -7.43 4.99
CA ASN A 74 -7.34 -8.02 3.70
C ASN A 74 -6.08 -8.45 2.92
N PHE A 75 -4.94 -7.78 3.13
CA PHE A 75 -3.63 -8.08 2.55
C PHE A 75 -2.66 -8.51 3.66
N TYR A 76 -3.00 -9.61 4.32
CA TYR A 76 -2.24 -10.09 5.47
C TYR A 76 -0.84 -10.54 5.09
N LYS A 77 0.18 -9.91 5.67
CA LYS A 77 1.59 -10.26 5.47
C LYS A 77 2.05 -10.14 4.01
N GLU A 78 1.46 -9.20 3.29
CA GLU A 78 1.87 -8.83 1.94
C GLU A 78 1.80 -7.31 1.75
N LEU A 79 2.63 -6.77 0.87
CA LEU A 79 2.57 -5.40 0.38
C LEU A 79 2.34 -5.41 -1.13
N PHE A 80 1.57 -4.46 -1.65
CA PHE A 80 1.58 -4.15 -3.09
C PHE A 80 2.18 -2.78 -3.32
N ILE A 81 3.05 -2.71 -4.33
CA ILE A 81 3.65 -1.45 -4.78
C ILE A 81 3.40 -1.25 -6.27
N GLU A 82 3.27 0.00 -6.67
CA GLU A 82 2.95 0.41 -8.04
C GLU A 82 3.88 1.52 -8.52
N ASP A 83 4.32 1.42 -9.77
CA ASP A 83 4.99 2.46 -10.53
C ASP A 83 4.16 2.81 -11.78
N GLU A 84 4.65 3.69 -12.63
CA GLU A 84 3.91 4.13 -13.83
C GLU A 84 3.72 3.02 -14.88
N THR A 85 4.32 1.86 -14.69
CA THR A 85 4.31 0.72 -15.63
C THR A 85 3.49 -0.46 -15.14
N GLY A 86 3.25 -0.57 -13.84
CA GLY A 86 2.39 -1.57 -13.24
C GLY A 86 2.72 -1.82 -11.77
N ALA A 87 2.17 -2.91 -11.23
CA ALA A 87 2.30 -3.24 -9.82
C ALA A 87 2.72 -4.70 -9.56
N VAL A 88 3.33 -4.91 -8.39
CA VAL A 88 3.84 -6.22 -7.92
C VAL A 88 3.57 -6.39 -6.43
N GLY A 89 3.21 -7.61 -6.02
CA GLY A 89 3.08 -7.96 -4.61
C GLY A 89 4.40 -8.43 -3.99
N ILE A 90 4.53 -8.32 -2.68
CA ILE A 90 5.72 -8.73 -1.92
C ILE A 90 5.26 -9.47 -0.67
N GLU A 91 5.71 -10.71 -0.50
CA GLU A 91 5.37 -11.57 0.64
C GLU A 91 6.31 -11.32 1.82
N LEU A 92 5.77 -10.89 2.96
CA LEU A 92 6.54 -10.40 4.12
C LEU A 92 6.05 -11.05 5.43
N ASP A 93 6.93 -11.68 6.20
CA ASP A 93 6.56 -12.40 7.43
C ASP A 93 6.60 -11.48 8.65
N ASP A 94 6.04 -10.28 8.53
CA ASP A 94 5.92 -9.31 9.62
C ASP A 94 4.48 -8.87 9.81
N GLY A 95 4.11 -8.55 11.04
CA GLY A 95 2.83 -7.91 11.32
C GLY A 95 3.01 -6.41 11.35
N TYR A 96 1.91 -5.67 11.15
CA TYR A 96 1.90 -4.21 11.26
C TYR A 96 2.77 -3.52 10.19
N LEU A 97 2.82 -4.11 8.99
CA LEU A 97 3.54 -3.53 7.84
C LEU A 97 3.09 -2.10 7.57
N TYR A 98 1.81 -1.78 7.81
CA TYR A 98 1.25 -0.44 7.67
C TYR A 98 1.95 0.65 8.49
N GLU A 99 2.55 0.33 9.64
CA GLU A 99 3.25 1.33 10.46
C GLU A 99 4.50 1.87 9.75
N LYS A 100 5.21 1.00 9.04
CA LYS A 100 6.45 1.36 8.33
C LYS A 100 6.21 1.67 6.86
N TYR A 101 5.25 0.98 6.24
CA TYR A 101 4.89 1.04 4.83
C TYR A 101 3.41 1.43 4.68
N PRO A 102 3.00 2.63 5.14
CA PRO A 102 1.64 3.11 4.92
C PRO A 102 1.39 3.33 3.42
N VAL A 103 0.12 3.29 3.01
CA VAL A 103 -0.29 3.64 1.64
C VAL A 103 0.24 5.04 1.28
N GLY A 104 0.75 5.20 0.07
CA GLY A 104 1.40 6.43 -0.41
C GLY A 104 2.90 6.51 -0.10
N ARG A 105 3.47 5.57 0.67
CA ARG A 105 4.92 5.55 0.92
C ARG A 105 5.70 5.17 -0.34
N LEU A 106 6.71 5.96 -0.68
CA LEU A 106 7.72 5.57 -1.67
C LEU A 106 8.70 4.54 -1.08
N VAL A 107 8.84 3.41 -1.76
CA VAL A 107 9.78 2.35 -1.40
C VAL A 107 10.66 1.95 -2.57
N TYR A 108 11.84 1.42 -2.25
CA TYR A 108 12.77 0.80 -3.18
C TYR A 108 12.95 -0.65 -2.76
N VAL A 109 12.90 -1.54 -3.73
CA VAL A 109 13.05 -2.98 -3.49
C VAL A 109 14.29 -3.48 -4.22
N ASN A 110 15.31 -3.86 -3.46
CA ASN A 110 16.44 -4.63 -3.97
C ASN A 110 15.96 -6.06 -4.23
N CYS A 111 15.77 -6.43 -5.49
CA CYS A 111 15.20 -7.72 -5.84
C CYS A 111 16.24 -8.85 -5.86
N LYS A 112 17.54 -8.54 -5.74
CA LYS A 112 18.61 -9.55 -5.82
C LYS A 112 18.51 -10.54 -4.66
N GLY A 113 18.40 -11.83 -4.99
CA GLY A 113 18.25 -12.93 -4.03
C GLY A 113 16.79 -13.32 -3.77
N LEU A 114 15.83 -12.51 -4.22
CA LEU A 114 14.42 -12.87 -4.20
C LEU A 114 14.04 -13.71 -5.42
N TYR A 115 12.93 -14.42 -5.28
CA TYR A 115 12.26 -15.07 -6.38
C TYR A 115 11.07 -14.23 -6.84
N LEU A 116 10.95 -14.07 -8.15
CA LEU A 116 9.75 -13.58 -8.80
C LEU A 116 8.91 -14.78 -9.24
N GLY A 117 7.70 -14.89 -8.75
CA GLY A 117 6.82 -16.00 -9.11
C GLY A 117 5.36 -15.64 -9.00
N LYS A 118 4.52 -16.67 -9.10
CA LYS A 118 3.07 -16.53 -9.06
C LYS A 118 2.57 -17.13 -7.76
N ASP A 119 1.91 -16.31 -6.95
CA ASP A 119 1.03 -16.79 -5.89
C ASP A 119 -0.41 -16.68 -6.41
N TYR A 120 -1.08 -17.81 -6.51
CA TYR A 120 -2.27 -17.99 -7.35
C TYR A 120 -2.05 -17.48 -8.78
N ASP A 121 -2.75 -16.41 -9.20
CA ASP A 121 -2.58 -15.79 -10.51
C ASP A 121 -1.94 -14.39 -10.45
N VAL A 122 -1.35 -14.02 -9.31
CA VAL A 122 -0.71 -12.72 -9.08
C VAL A 122 0.81 -12.87 -9.04
N ILE A 123 1.53 -12.00 -9.76
CA ILE A 123 2.99 -11.97 -9.71
C ILE A 123 3.46 -11.28 -8.44
N LYS A 124 4.32 -11.97 -7.68
CA LYS A 124 4.86 -11.50 -6.41
C LYS A 124 6.35 -11.78 -6.27
N LEU A 125 6.98 -11.03 -5.37
CA LEU A 125 8.33 -11.26 -4.87
C LEU A 125 8.27 -11.99 -3.52
N GLY A 126 9.15 -12.96 -3.32
CA GLY A 126 9.30 -13.70 -2.07
C GLY A 126 10.62 -14.46 -1.99
N LEU A 127 10.78 -15.26 -0.95
CA LEU A 127 11.87 -16.22 -0.78
C LEU A 127 11.53 -17.56 -1.44
N SER A 128 12.56 -18.25 -1.94
CA SER A 128 12.42 -19.58 -2.55
C SER A 128 11.51 -19.63 -3.79
N SER A 129 11.52 -20.76 -4.50
CA SER A 129 10.65 -20.96 -5.66
C SER A 129 9.17 -20.96 -5.34
N ASN A 130 8.79 -21.13 -4.07
CA ASN A 130 7.39 -21.14 -3.63
C ASN A 130 6.87 -19.75 -3.23
N ILE A 131 7.70 -18.71 -3.33
CA ILE A 131 7.33 -17.34 -2.93
C ILE A 131 6.97 -17.30 -1.43
N ASP A 132 7.78 -18.01 -0.63
CA ASP A 132 7.71 -17.94 0.82
C ASP A 132 7.95 -16.50 1.29
N ARG A 133 7.39 -16.14 2.45
CA ARG A 133 7.51 -14.79 2.98
C ARG A 133 8.95 -14.45 3.38
N ILE A 134 9.37 -13.22 3.11
CA ILE A 134 10.63 -12.67 3.60
C ILE A 134 10.52 -12.54 5.13
N ASN A 135 11.39 -13.22 5.87
CA ASN A 135 11.39 -13.14 7.32
C ASN A 135 11.54 -11.69 7.80
N SER A 136 10.80 -11.29 8.83
CA SER A 136 10.83 -9.92 9.36
C SER A 136 12.24 -9.39 9.66
N ALA A 137 13.15 -10.26 10.11
CA ALA A 137 14.54 -9.90 10.39
C ALA A 137 15.36 -9.47 9.15
N PHE A 138 14.89 -9.80 7.94
CA PHE A 138 15.58 -9.53 6.68
C PHE A 138 14.81 -8.57 5.77
N ILE A 139 13.61 -8.11 6.13
CA ILE A 139 12.82 -7.22 5.25
C ILE A 139 13.62 -5.97 4.87
N GLU A 140 14.33 -5.37 5.83
CA GLU A 140 15.13 -4.17 5.60
C GLU A 140 16.39 -4.42 4.74
N ASP A 141 16.80 -5.67 4.52
CA ASP A 141 17.86 -5.99 3.56
C ASP A 141 17.37 -5.86 2.11
N TYR A 142 16.04 -5.90 1.90
CA TYR A 142 15.40 -5.85 0.59
C TYR A 142 14.59 -4.58 0.35
N ILE A 143 14.01 -3.97 1.38
CA ILE A 143 13.08 -2.83 1.22
C ILE A 143 13.59 -1.61 1.99
N ASP A 144 13.90 -0.56 1.23
CA ASP A 144 14.20 0.77 1.74
C ASP A 144 13.00 1.71 1.56
N ILE A 145 12.83 2.61 2.53
CA ILE A 145 11.88 3.73 2.43
C ILE A 145 12.63 5.00 2.02
N SER A 146 11.97 5.86 1.24
CA SER A 146 12.48 7.18 0.90
C SER A 146 11.41 8.23 1.13
N ALA A 147 11.83 9.47 1.39
CA ALA A 147 11.00 10.64 1.44
C ALA A 147 10.40 10.91 0.06
N GLY A 148 9.24 11.56 0.06
CA GLY A 148 8.37 11.61 -1.09
C GLY A 148 7.45 10.40 -1.18
N GLY A 149 6.65 10.38 -2.25
CA GLY A 149 5.51 9.49 -2.37
C GLY A 149 4.22 10.19 -1.99
N GLU A 150 3.20 9.94 -2.80
CA GLU A 150 1.83 10.38 -2.63
C GLU A 150 0.95 9.18 -2.98
N PRO A 151 -0.25 9.04 -2.39
CA PRO A 151 -1.18 7.99 -2.79
C PRO A 151 -1.38 7.95 -4.31
N VAL A 152 -1.32 6.75 -4.88
CA VAL A 152 -1.51 6.54 -6.32
C VAL A 152 -2.95 6.88 -6.71
N GLU A 153 -3.13 7.62 -7.81
CA GLU A 153 -4.45 7.82 -8.40
C GLU A 153 -4.86 6.53 -9.14
N PRO A 154 -6.03 5.93 -8.81
CA PRO A 154 -6.40 4.65 -9.37
C PRO A 154 -6.70 4.71 -10.87
N ILE A 155 -6.33 3.66 -11.59
CA ILE A 155 -6.62 3.52 -13.02
C ILE A 155 -8.11 3.22 -13.21
N VAL A 156 -8.84 4.08 -13.91
CA VAL A 156 -10.26 3.85 -14.20
C VAL A 156 -10.42 2.72 -15.21
N VAL A 157 -11.21 1.71 -14.84
CA VAL A 157 -11.48 0.49 -15.63
C VAL A 157 -12.98 0.29 -15.75
N ASP A 158 -13.45 -0.13 -16.93
CA ASP A 158 -14.82 -0.58 -17.14
C ASP A 158 -14.95 -2.04 -16.67
N ILE A 159 -16.00 -2.35 -15.92
CA ILE A 159 -16.29 -3.72 -15.46
C ILE A 159 -16.45 -4.69 -16.64
N ALA A 160 -16.89 -4.21 -17.82
CA ALA A 160 -17.03 -5.04 -19.01
C ALA A 160 -15.66 -5.57 -19.50
N ASP A 161 -14.58 -4.83 -19.26
CA ASP A 161 -13.22 -5.24 -19.63
C ASP A 161 -12.64 -6.32 -18.70
N LEU A 162 -13.28 -6.52 -17.53
CA LEU A 162 -12.98 -7.62 -16.61
C LEU A 162 -13.63 -8.96 -17.04
N THR A 163 -14.25 -8.98 -18.23
CA THR A 163 -14.61 -10.22 -18.90
C THR A 163 -13.46 -10.70 -19.78
N GLY A 164 -12.87 -11.86 -19.45
CA GLY A 164 -11.73 -12.45 -20.18
C GLY A 164 -10.36 -12.14 -19.57
N ASN A 165 -9.31 -12.06 -20.40
CA ASN A 165 -7.91 -11.86 -19.98
C ASN A 165 -7.31 -10.54 -20.52
N ASN A 166 -8.14 -9.53 -20.73
CA ASN A 166 -7.74 -8.30 -21.43
C ASN A 166 -6.93 -7.33 -20.56
N LEU A 167 -6.93 -7.51 -19.24
CA LEU A 167 -6.33 -6.61 -18.26
C LEU A 167 -5.24 -7.29 -17.42
N ASP A 168 -4.62 -8.37 -17.93
CA ASP A 168 -3.60 -9.12 -17.19
C ASP A 168 -2.38 -8.25 -16.82
N SER A 169 -2.08 -7.21 -17.60
CA SER A 169 -1.03 -6.24 -17.28
C SER A 169 -1.33 -5.43 -16.01
N LEU A 170 -2.62 -5.21 -15.71
CA LEU A 170 -3.08 -4.44 -14.55
C LEU A 170 -3.19 -5.27 -13.27
N ILE A 171 -3.02 -6.60 -13.31
CA ILE A 171 -3.04 -7.43 -12.10
C ILE A 171 -1.99 -6.93 -11.10
N GLY A 172 -2.45 -6.67 -9.88
CA GLY A 172 -1.72 -6.10 -8.76
C GLY A 172 -1.87 -4.58 -8.64
N SER A 173 -2.42 -3.89 -9.64
CA SER A 173 -2.46 -2.41 -9.69
C SER A 173 -3.72 -1.87 -9.02
N PHE A 174 -3.66 -0.61 -8.61
CA PHE A 174 -4.78 0.10 -8.00
C PHE A 174 -5.71 0.63 -9.10
N ILE A 175 -6.94 0.13 -9.11
CA ILE A 175 -7.95 0.45 -10.12
C ILE A 175 -9.18 1.08 -9.48
N LYS A 176 -9.97 1.79 -10.29
CA LYS A 176 -11.28 2.32 -9.93
C LYS A 176 -12.32 1.83 -10.92
N ILE A 177 -13.43 1.32 -10.40
CA ILE A 177 -14.62 0.99 -11.20
C ILE A 177 -15.75 1.90 -10.76
N GLU A 178 -16.41 2.52 -11.72
CA GLU A 178 -17.48 3.49 -11.50
C GLU A 178 -18.84 2.92 -11.90
N ASN A 179 -19.90 3.52 -11.36
CA ASN A 179 -21.30 3.18 -11.64
C ASN A 179 -21.68 1.73 -11.30
N VAL A 180 -21.08 1.18 -10.24
CA VAL A 180 -21.30 -0.18 -9.76
C VAL A 180 -21.98 -0.22 -8.41
N GLN A 181 -22.55 -1.37 -8.06
CA GLN A 181 -23.26 -1.62 -6.81
C GLN A 181 -23.10 -3.08 -6.37
N PHE A 182 -23.22 -3.38 -5.08
CA PHE A 182 -23.36 -4.77 -4.64
C PHE A 182 -24.67 -5.38 -5.13
N GLN A 183 -24.63 -6.61 -5.64
CA GLN A 183 -25.82 -7.35 -6.03
C GLN A 183 -26.74 -7.61 -4.83
N ASP A 184 -26.15 -8.05 -3.71
CA ASP A 184 -26.83 -8.48 -2.49
C ASP A 184 -26.40 -7.60 -1.29
N PRO A 185 -26.87 -6.35 -1.18
CA PRO A 185 -26.38 -5.39 -0.19
C PRO A 185 -26.81 -5.70 1.26
N GLU A 186 -27.68 -6.69 1.47
CA GLU A 186 -28.12 -7.12 2.81
C GLU A 186 -27.04 -7.97 3.54
N GLN A 187 -25.92 -8.26 2.86
CA GLN A 187 -24.80 -9.00 3.43
C GLN A 187 -23.80 -8.07 4.15
N THR A 188 -22.86 -8.67 4.87
CA THR A 188 -21.65 -8.01 5.38
C THR A 188 -20.46 -8.24 4.44
N TYR A 189 -19.33 -7.55 4.64
CA TYR A 189 -18.15 -7.72 3.78
C TYR A 189 -17.59 -9.16 3.75
N ALA A 190 -17.56 -9.85 4.89
CA ALA A 190 -17.14 -11.23 4.96
C ALA A 190 -17.92 -12.03 6.01
N ASN A 191 -17.76 -13.35 5.98
CA ASN A 191 -18.33 -14.30 6.92
C ASN A 191 -17.21 -14.99 7.70
N THR A 192 -17.41 -15.21 9.01
CA THR A 192 -16.46 -16.00 9.80
C THR A 192 -16.50 -17.47 9.36
N GLY A 193 -15.32 -18.07 9.14
CA GLY A 193 -15.18 -19.45 8.68
C GLY A 193 -15.01 -19.59 7.16
N ASP A 194 -15.23 -18.51 6.41
CA ASP A 194 -14.94 -18.44 4.97
C ASP A 194 -13.58 -17.75 4.78
N ASN A 195 -12.51 -18.50 4.54
CA ASN A 195 -11.14 -17.94 4.36
C ASN A 195 -11.12 -16.66 3.51
N TYR A 196 -11.86 -16.70 2.40
CA TYR A 196 -12.20 -15.54 1.58
C TYR A 196 -13.69 -15.59 1.23
N SER A 197 -14.42 -14.58 1.66
CA SER A 197 -15.81 -14.34 1.26
C SER A 197 -15.86 -13.62 -0.08
N GLU A 198 -16.78 -14.06 -0.93
CA GLU A 198 -17.02 -13.44 -2.24
C GLU A 198 -18.30 -12.60 -2.19
N ARG A 199 -18.25 -11.38 -2.73
CA ARG A 199 -19.41 -10.50 -2.92
C ARG A 199 -19.47 -10.06 -4.38
N THR A 200 -20.63 -10.22 -5.02
CA THR A 200 -20.80 -9.83 -6.41
C THR A 200 -21.07 -8.33 -6.52
N ILE A 201 -20.24 -7.66 -7.30
CA ILE A 201 -20.41 -6.26 -7.71
C ILE A 201 -20.90 -6.27 -9.16
N VAL A 202 -21.91 -5.45 -9.46
CA VAL A 202 -22.54 -5.37 -10.78
C VAL A 202 -22.63 -3.93 -11.25
N ASP A 203 -22.54 -3.71 -12.57
CA ASP A 203 -22.95 -2.45 -13.19
C ASP A 203 -24.44 -2.45 -13.58
N CYS A 204 -24.89 -1.34 -14.18
CA CYS A 204 -26.26 -1.23 -14.69
C CYS A 204 -26.51 -2.02 -15.99
N SER A 205 -25.46 -2.54 -16.63
CA SER A 205 -25.55 -3.34 -17.87
C SER A 205 -25.63 -4.85 -17.58
N GLY A 206 -25.42 -5.26 -16.33
CA GLY A 206 -25.43 -6.65 -15.88
C GLY A 206 -24.07 -7.35 -15.98
N ASN A 207 -22.98 -6.62 -16.22
CA ASN A 207 -21.63 -7.14 -16.06
C ASN A 207 -21.31 -7.25 -14.57
N ASP A 208 -20.46 -8.22 -14.20
CA ASP A 208 -20.11 -8.48 -12.81
C ASP A 208 -18.62 -8.72 -12.59
N VAL A 209 -18.20 -8.50 -11.34
CA VAL A 209 -16.89 -8.88 -10.81
C VAL A 209 -17.04 -9.25 -9.34
N VAL A 210 -16.21 -10.18 -8.88
CA VAL A 210 -16.16 -10.59 -7.48
C VAL A 210 -15.28 -9.64 -6.67
N LEU A 211 -15.78 -9.17 -5.53
CA LEU A 211 -14.98 -8.67 -4.42
C LEU A 211 -14.62 -9.84 -3.51
N SER A 212 -13.32 -10.11 -3.35
CA SER A 212 -12.78 -11.14 -2.47
C SER A 212 -12.27 -10.49 -1.18
N THR A 213 -12.80 -10.91 -0.03
CA THR A 213 -12.49 -10.33 1.29
C THR A 213 -12.12 -11.43 2.27
N SER A 214 -10.95 -11.33 2.91
CA SER A 214 -10.51 -12.30 3.92
C SER A 214 -11.42 -12.33 5.15
N GLU A 215 -11.56 -13.47 5.83
CA GLU A 215 -12.21 -13.51 7.15
C GLU A 215 -11.44 -12.76 8.26
N TYR A 216 -10.17 -12.44 8.03
CA TYR A 216 -9.33 -11.76 9.02
C TYR A 216 -9.43 -10.23 8.94
N VAL A 217 -10.31 -9.70 8.08
CA VAL A 217 -10.48 -8.25 8.00
C VAL A 217 -11.12 -7.67 9.26
N SER A 218 -10.69 -6.47 9.64
CA SER A 218 -11.25 -5.77 10.81
C SER A 218 -12.70 -5.32 10.62
N PHE A 219 -13.15 -5.17 9.37
CA PHE A 219 -14.49 -4.72 8.96
C PHE A 219 -15.42 -5.88 8.54
N ILE A 220 -15.15 -7.11 9.01
CA ILE A 220 -15.87 -8.33 8.59
C ILE A 220 -17.39 -8.22 8.73
N ASN A 221 -17.85 -7.63 9.84
CA ASN A 221 -19.27 -7.51 10.19
C ASN A 221 -19.92 -6.22 9.68
N ASP A 222 -19.18 -5.37 8.96
CA ASP A 222 -19.72 -4.13 8.43
C ASP A 222 -20.71 -4.43 7.30
N SER A 223 -21.86 -3.77 7.33
CA SER A 223 -22.88 -3.93 6.29
C SER A 223 -22.39 -3.37 4.96
N LEU A 224 -22.70 -4.07 3.87
CA LEU A 224 -22.40 -3.57 2.54
C LEU A 224 -23.23 -2.30 2.23
N PRO A 225 -22.63 -1.25 1.66
CA PRO A 225 -23.38 -0.07 1.27
C PRO A 225 -24.38 -0.41 0.15
N ALA A 226 -25.64 -0.01 0.34
CA ALA A 226 -26.75 -0.43 -0.52
C ALA A 226 -26.90 0.38 -1.82
N GLY A 227 -26.20 1.51 -1.97
CA GLY A 227 -26.32 2.37 -3.14
C GLY A 227 -25.51 1.88 -4.35
N ASN A 228 -25.34 2.78 -5.30
CA ASN A 228 -24.42 2.67 -6.44
C ASN A 228 -23.35 3.76 -6.33
N GLY A 229 -22.17 3.52 -6.88
CA GLY A 229 -21.14 4.55 -6.99
C GLY A 229 -19.84 3.95 -7.50
N SER A 230 -18.73 4.18 -6.80
CA SER A 230 -17.41 3.70 -7.23
C SER A 230 -16.70 2.88 -6.17
N ILE A 231 -15.87 1.95 -6.63
CA ILE A 231 -14.98 1.15 -5.81
C ILE A 231 -13.55 1.34 -6.29
N ASN A 232 -12.65 1.64 -5.37
CA ASN A 232 -11.20 1.53 -5.58
C ASN A 232 -10.75 0.14 -5.10
N ALA A 233 -9.84 -0.52 -5.81
CA ALA A 233 -9.38 -1.84 -5.41
C ALA A 233 -8.03 -2.19 -6.03
N VAL A 234 -7.31 -3.10 -5.39
CA VAL A 234 -6.22 -3.82 -6.06
C VAL A 234 -6.85 -4.87 -6.96
N LEU A 235 -6.57 -4.80 -8.27
CA LEU A 235 -7.00 -5.83 -9.21
C LEU A 235 -6.22 -7.12 -8.95
N SER A 236 -6.92 -8.21 -8.68
CA SER A 236 -6.33 -9.53 -8.45
C SER A 236 -6.89 -10.52 -9.46
N LYS A 237 -6.31 -11.72 -9.48
CA LYS A 237 -6.80 -12.84 -10.27
C LYS A 237 -6.69 -14.12 -9.46
N PHE A 238 -7.70 -14.98 -9.57
CA PHE A 238 -7.74 -16.26 -8.88
C PHE A 238 -8.45 -17.31 -9.74
N SER A 239 -7.80 -18.46 -9.93
CA SER A 239 -8.32 -19.56 -10.75
C SER A 239 -8.75 -19.09 -12.14
N GLY A 240 -8.00 -18.16 -12.74
CA GLY A 240 -8.26 -17.61 -14.07
C GLY A 240 -9.29 -16.47 -14.13
N ASN A 241 -9.96 -16.11 -13.04
CA ASN A 241 -10.97 -15.03 -13.02
C ASN A 241 -10.44 -13.79 -12.32
N TYR A 242 -10.74 -12.61 -12.84
CA TYR A 242 -10.45 -11.36 -12.13
C TYR A 242 -11.30 -11.25 -10.86
N GLN A 243 -10.72 -10.65 -9.84
CA GLN A 243 -11.40 -10.30 -8.60
C GLN A 243 -10.81 -9.01 -8.04
N LEU A 244 -11.58 -8.32 -7.22
CA LEU A 244 -11.17 -7.11 -6.52
C LEU A 244 -10.78 -7.45 -5.09
N ARG A 245 -9.80 -6.73 -4.55
CA ARG A 245 -9.47 -6.71 -3.12
C ARG A 245 -9.34 -5.26 -2.68
N ILE A 246 -10.05 -4.88 -1.62
CA ILE A 246 -10.02 -3.52 -1.05
C ILE A 246 -9.10 -3.45 0.15
N ASN A 247 -8.47 -2.29 0.39
CA ASN A 247 -7.72 -2.06 1.62
C ASN A 247 -8.69 -1.86 2.78
N SER A 248 -9.72 -1.05 2.58
CA SER A 248 -10.64 -0.63 3.65
C SER A 248 -12.07 -0.50 3.13
N PRO A 249 -13.10 -0.43 4.00
CA PRO A 249 -14.46 -0.15 3.55
C PRO A 249 -14.62 1.26 2.94
N GLU A 250 -13.68 2.18 3.19
CA GLU A 250 -13.68 3.53 2.61
C GLU A 250 -13.35 3.52 1.11
N ASP A 251 -12.77 2.42 0.61
CA ASP A 251 -12.57 2.22 -0.83
C ASP A 251 -13.89 2.03 -1.60
N VAL A 252 -15.01 1.88 -0.90
CA VAL A 252 -16.35 1.68 -1.48
C VAL A 252 -17.26 2.88 -1.20
N ASP A 253 -17.41 3.76 -2.20
CA ASP A 253 -18.33 4.91 -2.14
C ASP A 253 -19.60 4.63 -2.95
N PHE A 254 -20.54 3.90 -2.34
CA PHE A 254 -21.83 3.55 -2.94
C PHE A 254 -22.97 4.36 -2.30
N THR A 255 -22.90 5.68 -2.43
CA THR A 255 -23.88 6.63 -1.85
C THR A 255 -24.98 7.05 -2.81
N GLY A 256 -24.88 6.68 -4.09
CA GLY A 256 -25.81 7.03 -5.15
C GLY A 256 -27.04 6.13 -5.25
N ASN A 257 -27.99 6.54 -6.10
CA ASN A 257 -29.17 5.74 -6.40
C ASN A 257 -28.78 4.50 -7.19
N ARG A 258 -29.33 3.34 -6.80
CA ARG A 258 -29.16 2.09 -7.56
C ARG A 258 -29.66 2.21 -9.00
N CYS A 259 -29.12 1.36 -9.87
CA CYS A 259 -29.61 1.22 -11.24
C CYS A 259 -31.12 0.97 -11.25
N SER A 260 -31.84 1.67 -12.13
CA SER A 260 -33.27 1.41 -12.34
C SER A 260 -33.42 0.07 -13.05
N LYS A 261 -34.24 -0.83 -12.49
CA LYS A 261 -34.64 -2.07 -13.16
C LYS A 261 -35.71 -1.80 -14.21
#